data_AF-A0A1H4DUC2-F1
#
_entry.id   AF-A0A1H4DUC2-F1
#
_cell.length_a   1.000
_cell.length_b   1.000
_cell.length_c   1.000
_cell.angle_alpha   90.00
_cell.angle_beta   90.00
_cell.angle_gamma   90.00
#
_symmetry.space_group_name_H-M   'P 1'
#
loop_
_entity.id
_entity.type
_entity.pdbx_description
1 polymer ?
#
loop_
_entity_poly.entity_id
_entity_poly.type
_entity_poly.pdbx_seq_one_letter_code
_entity_poly.pdbx_strand_id
1 'polypeptide(L)'
;MYDWLKQALHAEAPGTVLLTALAFLTLLALIWHLTGRVGGARDDPQAIYANRLAALIGGLCGWIIGVAFEPFAGEETHFKEIWRVVSAFLSGYVVSKLDRYLEGVLFPVGKETRDSWSRLGLFVASLLLAAVTVFLNRLYAFRA
;
A
#
# COMPACT_ATOMS: atom_id res chain seq x y z
N MET A 1 28.65 -19.11 -2.32
CA MET A 1 27.22 -18.93 -2.66
C MET A 1 26.63 -17.68 -1.99
N TYR A 2 26.88 -17.47 -0.69
CA TYR A 2 26.43 -16.27 0.03
C TYR A 2 27.08 -14.96 -0.45
N ASP A 3 28.40 -14.97 -0.71
CA ASP A 3 29.11 -13.78 -1.20
C ASP A 3 28.76 -13.40 -2.66
N TRP A 4 28.44 -14.40 -3.48
CA TRP A 4 27.91 -14.17 -4.83
C TRP A 4 26.54 -13.50 -4.81
N LEU A 5 25.68 -13.90 -3.86
CA LEU A 5 24.36 -13.30 -3.65
C LEU A 5 24.46 -11.84 -3.16
N LYS A 6 25.42 -11.53 -2.29
CA LYS A 6 25.70 -10.14 -1.86
C LYS A 6 26.13 -9.26 -3.05
N GLN A 7 27.03 -9.76 -3.89
CA GLN A 7 27.47 -9.02 -5.10
C GLN A 7 26.36 -8.85 -6.13
N ALA A 8 25.53 -9.86 -6.36
CA ALA A 8 24.44 -9.77 -7.34
C ALA A 8 23.32 -8.81 -6.91
N LEU A 9 22.97 -8.79 -5.62
CA LEU A 9 21.86 -7.99 -5.08
C LEU A 9 22.26 -6.63 -4.53
N HIS A 10 23.57 -6.31 -4.48
CA HIS A 10 24.10 -5.10 -3.82
C HIS A 10 23.52 -4.90 -2.42
N ALA A 11 23.26 -5.99 -1.70
CA ALA A 11 22.60 -5.98 -0.41
C ALA A 11 23.43 -6.73 0.63
N GLU A 12 23.58 -6.14 1.81
CA GLU A 12 24.37 -6.73 2.89
C GLU A 12 23.68 -7.92 3.56
N ALA A 13 22.34 -7.92 3.55
CA ALA A 13 21.48 -8.98 4.05
C ALA A 13 20.66 -9.63 2.92
N PRO A 14 21.29 -10.41 2.02
CA PRO A 14 20.63 -10.95 0.82
C PRO A 14 19.48 -11.90 1.14
N GLY A 15 19.55 -12.62 2.28
CA GLY A 15 18.45 -13.50 2.73
C GLY A 15 17.17 -12.73 3.05
N THR A 16 17.29 -11.58 3.71
CA THR A 16 16.14 -10.72 4.04
C THR A 16 15.51 -10.14 2.79
N VAL A 17 16.33 -9.66 1.84
CA VAL A 17 15.85 -9.11 0.56
C VAL A 17 15.11 -10.16 -0.28
N LEU A 18 15.61 -11.39 -0.31
CA LEU A 18 14.93 -12.48 -1.02
C LEU A 18 13.60 -12.86 -0.35
N LEU A 19 13.57 -12.95 0.98
CA LEU A 19 12.36 -13.25 1.74
C LEU A 19 11.30 -12.15 1.54
N THR A 20 11.69 -10.88 1.62
CA THR A 20 10.77 -9.75 1.42
C THR A 20 10.27 -9.69 -0.01
N ALA A 21 11.11 -9.96 -1.01
CA ALA A 21 10.69 -10.05 -2.40
C ALA A 21 9.68 -11.19 -2.63
N LEU A 22 9.92 -12.37 -2.05
CA LEU A 22 8.99 -13.50 -2.15
C LEU A 22 7.66 -13.18 -1.44
N ALA A 23 7.71 -12.64 -0.23
CA ALA A 23 6.53 -12.21 0.51
C ALA A 23 5.75 -11.14 -0.27
N PHE A 24 6.45 -10.18 -0.88
CA PHE A 24 5.83 -9.16 -1.72
C PHE A 24 5.09 -9.76 -2.91
N LEU A 25 5.73 -10.65 -3.67
CA LEU A 25 5.11 -11.27 -4.84
C LEU A 25 3.89 -12.14 -4.46
N THR A 26 3.99 -12.91 -3.38
CA THR A 26 2.88 -13.76 -2.92
C THR A 26 1.67 -12.94 -2.46
N LEU A 27 1.90 -11.89 -1.67
CA LEU A 27 0.84 -11.01 -1.20
C LEU A 27 0.27 -10.14 -2.33
N LEU A 28 1.11 -9.68 -3.27
CA LEU A 28 0.65 -8.96 -4.45
C LEU A 28 -0.25 -9.84 -5.32
N ALA A 29 0.13 -11.10 -5.55
CA ALA A 29 -0.69 -12.05 -6.29
C ALA A 29 -2.02 -12.32 -5.58
N LEU A 30 -2.01 -12.43 -4.24
CA LEU A 30 -3.22 -12.59 -3.44
C LEU A 30 -4.14 -11.36 -3.55
N ILE A 31 -3.60 -10.15 -3.38
CA ILE A 31 -4.37 -8.89 -3.54
C ILE A 31 -4.97 -8.83 -4.94
N TRP A 32 -4.17 -9.10 -5.98
CA TRP A 32 -4.63 -9.11 -7.36
C TRP A 32 -5.75 -10.12 -7.59
N HIS A 33 -5.62 -11.34 -7.05
CA HIS A 33 -6.68 -12.35 -7.09
C HIS A 33 -7.96 -11.88 -6.40
N LEU A 34 -7.82 -11.22 -5.24
CA LEU A 34 -8.96 -10.69 -4.48
C LEU A 34 -9.69 -9.57 -5.25
N THR A 35 -8.99 -8.74 -6.03
CA THR A 35 -9.64 -7.68 -6.83
C THR A 35 -10.74 -8.22 -7.77
N GLY A 36 -10.61 -9.46 -8.24
CA GLY A 36 -11.61 -10.13 -9.08
C GLY A 36 -12.64 -10.97 -8.32
N ARG A 37 -12.59 -11.01 -6.99
CA ARG A 37 -13.40 -11.91 -6.14
C ARG A 37 -14.25 -11.18 -5.11
N VAL A 38 -13.90 -9.97 -4.70
CA VAL A 38 -14.58 -9.21 -3.64
C VAL A 38 -15.24 -7.93 -4.17
N GLY A 39 -16.08 -7.27 -3.37
CA GLY A 39 -16.60 -5.94 -3.69
C GLY A 39 -17.48 -5.85 -4.94
N GLY A 40 -18.34 -6.84 -5.16
CA GLY A 40 -19.23 -6.91 -6.33
C GLY A 40 -18.58 -7.45 -7.61
N ALA A 41 -17.28 -7.78 -7.60
CA ALA A 41 -16.51 -8.20 -8.79
C ALA A 41 -17.04 -9.45 -9.52
N ARG A 42 -17.80 -10.32 -8.85
CA ARG A 42 -18.41 -11.50 -9.47
C ARG A 42 -19.65 -11.17 -10.30
N ASP A 43 -20.35 -10.10 -9.92
CA ASP A 43 -21.64 -9.74 -10.48
C ASP A 43 -21.50 -8.63 -11.54
N ASP A 44 -20.48 -7.77 -11.41
CA ASP A 44 -20.25 -6.62 -12.29
C ASP A 44 -18.76 -6.48 -12.68
N PRO A 45 -18.42 -6.50 -13.99
CA PRO A 45 -17.08 -6.22 -14.47
C PRO A 45 -16.55 -4.82 -14.09
N GLN A 46 -17.42 -3.81 -13.93
CA GLN A 46 -16.98 -2.46 -13.55
C GLN A 46 -16.43 -2.42 -12.11
N ALA A 47 -16.97 -3.26 -11.23
CA ALA A 47 -16.48 -3.41 -9.86
C ALA A 47 -15.02 -3.92 -9.82
N ILE A 48 -14.58 -4.72 -10.79
CA ILE A 48 -13.19 -5.18 -10.90
C ILE A 48 -12.26 -3.99 -11.15
N TYR A 49 -12.61 -3.10 -12.07
CA TYR A 49 -11.81 -1.91 -12.36
C TYR A 49 -11.74 -0.97 -11.15
N ALA A 50 -12.86 -0.79 -10.44
CA ALA A 50 -12.90 0.00 -9.20
C ALA A 50 -11.98 -0.61 -8.11
N ASN A 51 -12.02 -1.92 -7.92
CA ASN A 51 -11.16 -2.63 -6.96
C ASN A 51 -9.67 -2.51 -7.31
N ARG A 52 -9.33 -2.65 -8.59
CA ARG A 52 -7.95 -2.49 -9.09
C ARG A 52 -7.46 -1.07 -8.90
N LEU A 53 -8.30 -0.07 -9.19
CA LEU A 53 -7.97 1.33 -8.95
C LEU A 53 -7.73 1.60 -7.47
N ALA A 54 -8.61 1.10 -6.59
CA ALA A 54 -8.42 1.23 -5.14
C ALA A 54 -7.09 0.59 -4.68
N ALA A 55 -6.78 -0.61 -5.15
CA ALA A 55 -5.51 -1.28 -4.84
C ALA A 55 -4.30 -0.50 -5.38
N LEU A 56 -4.36 0.04 -6.60
CA LEU A 56 -3.29 0.85 -7.20
C LEU A 56 -3.04 2.13 -6.40
N ILE A 57 -4.09 2.87 -6.05
CA ILE A 57 -3.94 4.10 -5.24
C ILE A 57 -3.34 3.75 -3.88
N GLY A 58 -3.81 2.68 -3.23
CA GLY A 58 -3.23 2.21 -1.97
C GLY A 58 -1.74 1.91 -2.11
N GLY A 59 -1.34 1.16 -3.14
CA GLY A 59 0.06 0.83 -3.40
C GLY A 59 0.93 2.07 -3.67
N LEU A 60 0.44 3.04 -4.43
CA LEU A 60 1.13 4.31 -4.68
C LEU A 60 1.31 5.12 -3.39
N CYS A 61 0.25 5.25 -2.58
CA CYS A 61 0.33 5.90 -1.27
C CYS A 61 1.32 5.19 -0.35
N GLY A 62 1.26 3.86 -0.31
CA GLY A 62 2.17 3.03 0.47
C GLY A 62 3.63 3.20 0.06
N TRP A 63 3.90 3.25 -1.25
CA TRP A 63 5.23 3.51 -1.76
C TRP A 63 5.77 4.86 -1.30
N ILE A 64 4.98 5.93 -1.43
CA ILE A 64 5.35 7.28 -0.97
C ILE A 64 5.62 7.28 0.54
N ILE A 65 4.73 6.67 1.33
CA ILE A 65 4.87 6.55 2.79
C ILE A 65 6.14 5.79 3.17
N GLY A 66 6.39 4.64 2.53
CA GLY A 66 7.57 3.82 2.82
C GLY A 66 8.88 4.51 2.48
N VAL A 67 8.91 5.32 1.40
CA VAL A 67 10.06 6.17 1.09
C VAL A 67 10.22 7.27 2.14
N ALA A 68 9.13 7.91 2.56
CA ALA A 68 9.17 9.02 3.51
C ALA A 68 9.55 8.61 4.94
N PHE A 69 9.29 7.37 5.35
CA PHE A 69 9.71 6.84 6.65
C PHE A 69 11.21 6.60 6.75
N GLU A 70 11.89 6.30 5.63
CA GLU A 70 13.34 6.05 5.59
C GLU A 70 13.99 6.85 4.43
N PRO A 71 14.16 8.18 4.62
CA PRO A 71 14.85 9.02 3.64
C PRO A 71 16.36 8.76 3.65
N PHE A 72 17.02 8.89 2.49
CA PHE A 72 18.48 8.84 2.44
C PHE A 72 19.09 10.15 2.99
N ALA A 73 20.36 10.11 3.40
CA ALA A 73 21.05 11.27 3.96
C ALA A 73 21.04 12.45 2.97
N GLY A 74 20.45 13.59 3.37
CA GLY A 74 20.28 14.79 2.55
C GLY A 74 18.87 15.02 1.99
N GLU A 75 17.97 14.03 2.07
CA GLU A 75 16.58 14.16 1.57
C GLU A 75 15.59 14.65 2.65
N GLU A 76 15.97 14.64 3.94
CA GLU A 76 15.09 14.92 5.08
C GLU A 76 14.36 16.27 5.01
N THR A 77 15.03 17.30 4.51
CA THR A 77 14.47 18.65 4.35
C THR A 77 13.37 18.69 3.30
N HIS A 78 13.53 17.99 2.19
CA HIS A 78 12.52 17.89 1.13
C HIS A 78 11.33 17.02 1.55
N PHE A 79 11.57 15.99 2.35
CA PHE A 79 10.48 15.15 2.89
C PHE A 79 9.57 15.90 3.86
N LYS A 80 10.10 16.84 4.66
CA LYS A 80 9.26 17.69 5.54
C LYS A 80 8.29 18.57 4.75
N GLU A 81 8.71 19.11 3.61
CA GLU A 81 7.85 19.94 2.75
C GLU A 81 6.75 19.10 2.08
N ILE A 82 7.11 17.94 1.54
CA ILE A 82 6.16 17.00 0.95
C ILE A 82 5.14 16.52 1.99
N TRP A 83 5.58 16.18 3.21
CA TRP A 83 4.67 15.74 4.27
C TRP A 83 3.66 16.80 4.70
N ARG A 84 4.04 18.08 4.62
CA ARG A 84 3.14 19.19 4.93
C ARG A 84 2.00 19.31 3.90
N VAL A 85 2.31 19.10 2.62
CA VAL A 85 1.30 19.11 1.55
C VAL A 85 0.42 17.87 1.61
N VAL A 86 1.02 16.69 1.82
CA VAL A 86 0.27 15.43 1.91
C VAL A 86 -0.64 15.42 3.14
N SER A 87 -0.19 15.91 4.31
CA SER A 87 -1.03 15.98 5.51
C SER A 87 -2.19 16.96 5.37
N ALA A 88 -2.00 18.10 4.70
CA ALA A 88 -3.08 19.03 4.36
C ALA A 88 -4.12 18.37 3.45
N PHE A 89 -3.66 17.66 2.40
CA PHE A 89 -4.54 16.97 1.46
C PHE A 89 -5.29 15.79 2.12
N LEU A 90 -4.59 14.98 2.92
CA LEU A 90 -5.18 13.88 3.67
C LEU A 90 -6.21 14.39 4.66
N SER A 91 -5.93 15.47 5.40
CA SER A 91 -6.89 16.03 6.36
C SER A 91 -8.20 16.44 5.68
N GLY A 92 -8.16 17.11 4.52
CA GLY A 92 -9.37 17.49 3.80
C GLY A 92 -10.13 16.29 3.20
N TYR A 93 -9.41 15.37 2.56
CA TYR A 93 -10.03 14.22 1.89
C TYR A 93 -10.54 13.16 2.87
N VAL A 94 -9.76 12.83 3.91
CA VAL A 94 -10.11 11.83 4.92
C VAL A 94 -11.26 12.33 5.78
N VAL A 95 -11.29 13.61 6.14
CA VAL A 95 -12.44 14.19 6.87
C VAL A 95 -13.71 14.12 6.02
N SER A 96 -13.65 14.48 4.74
CA SER A 96 -14.80 14.38 3.81
C SER A 96 -15.32 12.95 3.63
N LYS A 97 -14.43 11.95 3.68
CA LYS A 97 -14.82 10.53 3.57
C LYS A 97 -15.26 9.93 4.91
N LEU A 98 -14.67 10.35 6.03
CA LEU A 98 -15.10 9.97 7.37
C LEU A 98 -16.52 10.44 7.66
N ASP A 99 -16.88 11.63 7.18
CA ASP A 99 -18.22 12.18 7.34
C ASP A 99 -19.28 11.29 6.65
N ARG A 100 -19.09 11.00 5.36
CA ARG A 100 -19.95 10.04 4.60
C ARG A 100 -19.89 8.61 5.16
N TYR A 101 -18.79 8.24 5.80
CA TYR A 101 -18.62 6.94 6.45
C TYR A 101 -19.43 6.84 7.75
N LEU A 102 -19.42 7.88 8.58
CA LEU A 102 -20.25 7.96 9.78
C LEU A 102 -21.74 7.91 9.43
N GLU A 103 -22.15 8.62 8.38
CA GLU A 103 -23.51 8.54 7.83
C GLU A 103 -23.86 7.11 7.39
N GLY A 104 -22.95 6.40 6.71
CA GLY A 104 -23.19 5.04 6.23
C GLY A 104 -23.16 3.93 7.29
N VAL A 105 -22.52 4.16 8.44
CA VAL A 105 -22.49 3.22 9.58
C VAL A 105 -23.72 3.35 10.48
N LEU A 106 -24.35 4.54 10.50
CA LEU A 106 -25.55 4.83 11.29
C LEU A 106 -26.86 4.30 10.67
N PHE A 107 -26.86 3.87 9.40
CA PHE A 107 -28.04 3.38 8.67
C PHE A 107 -27.80 1.96 8.08
N PRO A 108 -28.86 1.16 7.82
CA PRO A 108 -28.74 -0.30 7.69
C PRO A 108 -27.82 -0.75 6.55
N VAL A 109 -27.01 -1.77 6.86
CA VAL A 109 -25.95 -2.33 6.00
C VAL A 109 -26.56 -3.04 4.78
N GLY A 110 -26.61 -2.34 3.64
CA GLY A 110 -26.92 -2.91 2.34
C GLY A 110 -25.72 -3.58 1.67
N LYS A 111 -25.96 -4.25 0.53
CA LYS A 111 -24.92 -4.87 -0.31
C LYS A 111 -23.84 -3.85 -0.74
N GLU A 112 -24.26 -2.63 -1.05
CA GLU A 112 -23.42 -1.45 -1.37
C GLU A 112 -22.37 -1.14 -0.29
N THR A 113 -22.75 -1.21 0.99
CA THR A 113 -21.86 -0.90 2.12
C THR A 113 -20.78 -1.98 2.27
N ARG A 114 -21.14 -3.25 2.11
CA ARG A 114 -20.19 -4.37 2.17
C ARG A 114 -19.16 -4.34 1.05
N ASP A 115 -19.58 -3.91 -0.15
CA ASP A 115 -18.68 -3.77 -1.28
C ASP A 115 -17.70 -2.60 -1.10
N SER A 116 -18.17 -1.50 -0.49
CA SER A 116 -17.32 -0.37 -0.10
C SER A 116 -16.24 -0.76 0.92
N TRP A 117 -16.60 -1.57 1.91
CA TRP A 117 -15.64 -2.11 2.89
C TRP A 117 -14.58 -3.02 2.26
N SER A 118 -14.97 -3.84 1.30
CA SER A 118 -14.05 -4.71 0.56
C SER A 118 -13.01 -3.87 -0.22
N ARG A 119 -13.45 -2.77 -0.83
CA ARG A 119 -12.58 -1.82 -1.55
C ARG A 119 -11.63 -1.09 -0.61
N LEU A 120 -12.10 -0.65 0.55
CA LEU A 120 -11.25 -0.04 1.57
C LEU A 120 -10.20 -1.04 2.07
N GLY A 121 -10.59 -2.30 2.30
CA GLY A 121 -9.66 -3.37 2.68
C GLY A 121 -8.57 -3.60 1.63
N LEU A 122 -8.92 -3.63 0.35
CA LEU A 122 -7.95 -3.74 -0.75
C LEU A 122 -6.97 -2.56 -0.79
N PHE A 123 -7.47 -1.33 -0.60
CA PHE A 123 -6.66 -0.12 -0.53
C PHE A 123 -5.67 -0.18 0.65
N VAL A 124 -6.14 -0.52 1.85
CA VAL A 124 -5.28 -0.58 3.05
C VAL A 124 -4.25 -1.70 2.91
N ALA A 125 -4.64 -2.87 2.39
CA ALA A 125 -3.73 -3.99 2.19
C ALA A 125 -2.61 -3.67 1.20
N SER A 126 -2.92 -3.02 0.07
CA SER A 126 -1.89 -2.63 -0.91
C SER A 126 -0.99 -1.50 -0.41
N LEU A 127 -1.55 -0.56 0.36
CA LEU A 127 -0.79 0.49 1.05
C LEU A 127 0.24 -0.09 2.01
N LEU A 128 -0.19 -0.97 2.91
CA LEU A 128 0.70 -1.58 3.89
C LEU A 128 1.76 -2.46 3.20
N LEU A 129 1.37 -3.23 2.19
CA LEU A 129 2.31 -4.07 1.43
C LEU A 129 3.42 -3.23 0.79
N ALA A 130 3.07 -2.14 0.11
CA ALA A 130 4.04 -1.26 -0.53
C ALA A 130 4.91 -0.52 0.50
N ALA A 131 4.30 0.04 1.56
CA ALA A 131 5.02 0.77 2.60
C ALA A 131 6.06 -0.11 3.31
N VAL A 132 5.66 -1.29 3.78
CA VAL A 132 6.54 -2.22 4.48
C VAL A 132 7.65 -2.72 3.55
N THR A 133 7.34 -3.03 2.29
CA THR A 133 8.36 -3.55 1.35
C THR A 133 9.42 -2.49 1.04
N VAL A 134 9.02 -1.23 0.85
CA VAL A 134 9.96 -0.13 0.62
C VAL A 134 10.80 0.13 1.85
N PHE A 135 10.16 0.20 3.02
CA PHE A 135 10.82 0.44 4.29
C PHE A 135 11.87 -0.64 4.59
N LEU A 136 11.51 -1.93 4.48
CA LEU A 136 12.41 -3.04 4.75
C LEU A 136 13.58 -3.10 3.76
N ASN A 137 13.33 -2.84 2.47
CA ASN A 137 14.41 -2.80 1.49
C ASN A 137 15.36 -1.61 1.76
N ARG A 138 14.83 -0.43 2.10
CA ARG A 138 15.67 0.73 2.47
C ARG A 138 16.48 0.50 3.73
N LEU A 139 15.88 -0.11 4.74
CA LEU A 139 16.53 -0.38 6.02
C LEU A 139 17.62 -1.47 5.91
N TYR A 140 17.34 -2.59 5.23
CA TYR A 140 18.22 -3.77 5.24
C TYR A 140 19.06 -3.97 3.98
N ALA A 141 18.67 -3.41 2.83
CA ALA A 141 19.45 -3.54 1.60
C ALA A 141 20.49 -2.43 1.46
N PHE A 142 20.20 -1.21 1.94
CA PHE A 142 21.03 -0.02 1.67
C PHE A 142 21.73 0.57 2.90
N ARG A 143 21.50 0.07 4.11
CA ARG A 143 21.95 0.71 5.36
C ARG A 143 22.77 -0.16 6.31
N ALA A 144 23.47 -1.16 5.78
CA ALA A 144 24.43 -1.92 6.57
C ALA A 144 25.86 -1.48 6.23
#